data_AF-A0A2A7RG48-F1
#
_entry.id   AF-A0A2A7RG48-F1
#
_cell.length_a   1.000
_cell.length_b   1.000
_cell.length_c   1.000
_cell.angle_alpha   90.00
_cell.angle_beta   90.00
_cell.angle_gamma   90.00
#
_symmetry.space_group_name_H-M   'P 1'
#
loop_
_entity.id
_entity.type
_entity.pdbx_description
1 polymer ?
#
loop_
_entity_poly.entity_id
_entity_poly.type
_entity_poly.pdbx_seq_one_letter_code
_entity_poly.pdbx_strand_id
1 'polypeptide(L)' 'MAYRESFYRYLMTQRDADSADDVAQFANNAQHDLTFPKQEQDYEKLSDYLELNASYLPSMSIFDRAYRMYEDKMMY' A
#
# COMPACT_ATOMS: atom_id res chain seq x y z
N MET A 1 2.42 -24.16 0.33
CA MET A 1 2.68 -22.84 0.95
C MET A 1 1.48 -21.94 0.67
N ALA A 2 0.89 -21.30 1.66
CA ALA A 2 -0.11 -20.26 1.40
C ALA A 2 0.63 -19.07 0.75
N TYR A 3 0.32 -18.78 -0.51
CA TYR A 3 0.93 -17.66 -1.22
C TYR A 3 0.20 -16.39 -0.78
N ARG A 4 0.73 -15.69 0.23
CA ARG A 4 0.21 -14.38 0.62
C ARG A 4 0.58 -13.38 -0.47
N GLU A 5 -0.42 -12.74 -1.06
CA GLU A 5 -0.22 -11.72 -2.08
C GLU A 5 0.52 -10.52 -1.47
N SER A 6 1.42 -9.87 -2.21
CA SER A 6 2.21 -8.75 -1.65
C SER A 6 1.34 -7.53 -1.35
N PHE A 7 1.78 -6.68 -0.42
CA PHE A 7 1.07 -5.45 -0.09
C PHE A 7 0.84 -4.58 -1.33
N TYR A 8 1.85 -4.46 -2.21
CA TYR A 8 1.73 -3.71 -3.45
C TYR A 8 0.63 -4.25 -4.37
N ARG A 9 0.54 -5.57 -4.56
CA ARG A 9 -0.50 -6.18 -5.40
C ARG A 9 -1.89 -5.93 -4.82
N TYR A 10 -2.04 -6.08 -3.51
CA TYR A 10 -3.26 -5.69 -2.82
C TYR A 10 -3.60 -4.21 -3.05
N LEU A 11 -2.62 -3.31 -2.88
CA LEU A 11 -2.82 -1.88 -3.02
C LEU A 11 -3.28 -1.51 -4.44
N MET A 12 -2.80 -2.20 -5.48
CA MET A 12 -3.28 -2.01 -6.85
C MET A 12 -4.77 -2.34 -7.04
N THR A 13 -5.36 -3.17 -6.17
CA THR A 13 -6.81 -3.45 -6.18
C THR A 13 -7.65 -2.31 -5.58
N GLN A 14 -7.02 -1.39 -4.84
CA GLN A 14 -7.66 -0.23 -4.23
C GLN A 14 -7.62 1.02 -5.13
N ARG A 15 -7.02 0.91 -6.33
CA ARG A 15 -6.95 2.01 -7.29
C ARG A 15 -8.34 2.37 -7.80
N ASP A 16 -8.65 3.65 -7.77
CA ASP A 16 -9.86 4.23 -8.31
C ASP A 16 -9.57 5.67 -8.70
N ALA A 17 -9.64 5.99 -9.99
CA ALA A 17 -9.29 7.31 -10.51
C ALA A 17 -10.30 8.40 -10.11
N ASP A 18 -11.54 8.02 -9.80
CA ASP A 18 -12.64 8.93 -9.50
C ASP A 18 -12.91 9.04 -7.98
N SER A 19 -12.26 8.20 -7.16
CA SER A 19 -12.42 8.20 -5.71
C SER A 19 -11.61 9.30 -5.03
N ALA A 20 -12.24 9.97 -4.07
CA ALA A 20 -11.58 10.92 -3.17
C ALA A 20 -11.07 10.27 -1.86
N ASP A 21 -11.18 8.94 -1.71
CA ASP A 21 -10.65 8.26 -0.52
C ASP A 21 -9.12 8.23 -0.53
N ASP A 22 -8.52 8.55 0.62
CA ASP A 22 -7.07 8.66 0.77
C ASP A 22 -6.32 7.37 0.42
N VAL A 23 -6.90 6.18 0.67
CA VAL A 23 -6.28 4.89 0.31
C VAL A 23 -6.30 4.70 -1.22
N ALA A 24 -7.37 5.12 -1.89
CA ALA A 24 -7.43 5.10 -3.36
C ALA A 24 -6.41 6.07 -3.97
N GLN A 25 -6.27 7.27 -3.40
CA GLN A 25 -5.25 8.25 -3.82
C GLN A 25 -3.83 7.72 -3.58
N PHE A 26 -3.58 7.10 -2.43
CA PHE A 26 -2.31 6.41 -2.17
C PHE A 26 -2.04 5.31 -3.20
N ALA A 27 -3.03 4.47 -3.51
CA ALA A 27 -2.90 3.41 -4.49
C ALA A 27 -2.61 3.94 -5.91
N ASN A 28 -3.31 5.01 -6.32
CA ASN A 28 -3.09 5.66 -7.60
C ASN A 28 -1.67 6.23 -7.71
N ASN A 29 -1.18 6.88 -6.65
CA ASN A 29 0.16 7.45 -6.64
C ASN A 29 1.24 6.37 -6.58
N ALA A 30 1.07 5.33 -5.75
CA ALA A 30 2.01 4.22 -5.62
C ALA A 30 2.17 3.42 -6.92
N GLN A 31 1.18 3.45 -7.83
CA GLN A 31 1.34 2.82 -9.16
C GLN A 31 2.50 3.44 -9.95
N HIS A 32 2.73 4.75 -9.76
CA HIS A 32 3.74 5.54 -10.48
C HIS A 32 5.12 5.46 -9.82
N ASP A 33 5.18 4.91 -8.61
CA ASP A 33 6.42 4.63 -7.89
C ASP A 33 7.08 3.36 -8.44
N LEU A 34 8.06 3.55 -9.33
CA LEU A 34 8.81 2.45 -9.95
C LEU A 34 9.71 1.71 -8.95
N THR A 35 10.08 2.38 -7.86
CA THR A 35 10.98 1.86 -6.82
C THR A 35 10.25 1.16 -5.68
N PHE A 36 8.91 1.20 -5.67
CA PHE A 36 8.10 0.55 -4.64
C PHE A 36 8.48 -0.93 -4.49
N PRO A 37 8.68 -1.44 -3.25
CA PRO A 37 9.06 -2.84 -3.02
C PRO A 37 7.90 -3.81 -3.31
N LYS A 38 7.72 -4.18 -4.58
CA LYS A 38 6.53 -4.91 -5.09
C LYS A 38 6.31 -6.31 -4.51
N GLN A 39 7.33 -6.89 -3.88
CA GLN A 39 7.28 -8.24 -3.29
C GLN A 39 7.23 -8.21 -1.77
N GLU A 40 7.41 -7.05 -1.14
CA GLU A 40 7.45 -6.93 0.32
C GLU A 40 6.04 -7.03 0.92
N GLN A 41 6.00 -7.60 2.11
CA GLN A 41 4.80 -7.85 2.90
C GLN A 41 4.98 -7.38 4.34
N ASP A 42 6.20 -7.27 4.82
CA ASP A 42 6.54 -6.84 6.18
C ASP A 42 6.19 -5.36 6.39
N TYR A 43 5.45 -5.10 7.48
CA TYR A 43 4.98 -3.76 7.83
C TYR A 43 6.14 -2.79 8.03
N GLU A 44 7.15 -3.17 8.82
CA GLU A 44 8.25 -2.29 9.20
C GLU A 44 9.07 -1.88 7.97
N LYS A 45 9.43 -2.84 7.11
CA LYS A 45 10.16 -2.52 5.88
C LYS A 45 9.38 -1.64 4.90
N LEU A 46 8.07 -1.83 4.82
CA LEU A 46 7.20 -0.97 4.02
C LEU A 46 7.12 0.43 4.63
N SER A 47 7.00 0.52 5.96
CA SER A 47 7.00 1.78 6.70
C SER A 47 8.28 2.56 6.47
N ASP A 48 9.44 1.93 6.69
CA ASP A 48 10.77 2.51 6.45
C ASP A 48 10.91 3.04 5.01
N TYR A 49 10.46 2.24 4.03
CA TYR A 49 10.49 2.66 2.63
C TYR A 49 9.63 3.91 2.40
N LEU A 50 8.40 3.92 2.92
CA LEU A 50 7.44 5.00 2.70
C LEU A 50 7.89 6.30 3.38
N GLU A 51 8.40 6.23 4.60
CA GLU A 51 8.91 7.40 5.33
C GLU A 51 10.09 8.06 4.58
N LEU A 52 10.93 7.26 3.93
CA LEU A 52 12.11 7.76 3.23
C LEU A 52 11.87 8.16 1.76
N ASN A 53 10.91 7.52 1.08
CA ASN A 53 10.77 7.61 -0.38
C ASN A 53 9.38 8.06 -0.86
N ALA A 54 8.33 8.00 -0.05
CA ALA A 54 6.96 8.24 -0.50
C ALA A 54 6.49 9.69 -0.26
N SER A 55 7.07 10.63 -0.99
CA SER A 55 6.64 12.05 -0.97
C SER A 55 5.19 12.27 -1.45
N TYR A 56 4.60 11.27 -2.09
CA TYR A 56 3.20 11.25 -2.55
C TYR A 56 2.21 10.78 -1.49
N LEU A 57 2.69 10.31 -0.34
CA LEU A 57 1.86 9.88 0.79
C LEU A 57 1.78 11.04 1.80
N PRO A 58 0.64 11.74 1.93
CA PRO A 58 0.57 12.93 2.77
C PRO A 58 0.59 12.61 4.28
N SER A 59 0.32 11.36 4.67
CA SER A 59 0.39 10.91 6.06
C SER A 59 0.61 9.39 6.15
N MET A 60 1.49 8.96 7.05
CA MET A 60 1.68 7.53 7.36
C MET A 60 0.40 6.86 7.88
N SER A 61 -0.53 7.61 8.48
CA SER A 61 -1.83 7.07 8.91
C SER A 61 -2.67 6.48 7.77
N ILE A 62 -2.47 6.95 6.54
CA ILE A 62 -3.12 6.40 5.34
C ILE A 62 -2.54 5.03 4.99
N PHE A 63 -1.21 4.87 5.11
CA PHE A 63 -0.56 3.57 4.99
C PHE A 63 -1.04 2.61 6.09
N ASP A 64 -1.10 3.05 7.35
CA ASP A 64 -1.58 2.22 8.47
C ASP A 64 -3.02 1.73 8.24
N ARG A 65 -3.87 2.58 7.65
CA ARG A 65 -5.24 2.20 7.25
C ARG A 65 -5.22 1.18 6.12
N ALA A 66 -4.46 1.43 5.05
CA ALA A 66 -4.36 0.52 3.92
C ALA A 66 -3.79 -0.84 4.32
N TYR A 67 -2.81 -0.87 5.22
CA TYR A 67 -2.17 -2.10 5.71
C TYR A 67 -3.11 -2.92 6.59
N ARG A 68 -3.90 -2.29 7.46
CA ARG A 68 -4.95 -3.01 8.21
C ARG A 68 -5.97 -3.67 7.29
N MET A 69 -6.43 -2.97 6.26
CA MET A 69 -7.35 -3.55 5.27
C MET A 69 -6.70 -4.72 4.50
N TYR A 70 -5.39 -4.64 4.23
CA TYR A 70 -4.62 -5.75 3.66
C TYR A 70 -4.56 -6.96 4.60
N GLU A 71 -4.28 -6.76 5.89
CA GLU A 71 -4.28 -7.83 6.88
C GLU A 71 -5.65 -8.48 7.00
N ASP A 72 -6.70 -7.67 7.13
CA ASP A 72 -8.08 -8.15 7.19
C ASP A 72 -8.42 -9.02 5.98
N LYS A 73 -8.04 -8.60 4.76
CA LYS A 73 -8.27 -9.38 3.53
C LYS A 73 -7.53 -10.72 3.54
N MET A 74 -6.34 -10.79 4.14
CA MET A 74 -5.50 -11.99 4.18
C MET A 74 -5.85 -12.96 5.32
N MET A 75 -6.66 -12.53 6.29
CA MET A 75 -7.16 -13.37 7.38
C MET A 75 -8.35 -14.26 6.96
N TYR A 76 -8.92 -14.02 5.77
CA TYR A 76 -9.99 -14.81 5.16
C TYR A 76 -9.47 -15.69 4.02
#